data_AF-A0A831T7E3-F1
#
_entry.id   AF-A0A831T7E3-F1
#
_cell.length_a   1.000
_cell.length_b   1.000
_cell.length_c   1.000
_cell.angle_alpha   90.00
_cell.angle_beta   90.00
_cell.angle_gamma   90.00
#
_symmetry.space_group_name_H-M   'P 1'
#
loop_
_entity.id
_entity.type
_entity.pdbx_description
1 polymer ?
#
loop_
_entity_poly.entity_id
_entity_poly.type
_entity_poly.pdbx_seq_one_letter_code
_entity_poly.pdbx_strand_id
1 'polypeptide(L)'
;MYRADGATRPGRAGVPRSDPAGGGYSSFSIKNRRPDIEMGGELITMHLHVLKGCAPAPLANYLKALGILRLVGEQADPQARGWWDGERFCLLTKLSKQELETFFLEKYEPTPLLSPWNKGCGFFKANDTGLCPLEKSTASRFQKFRDGIVAGRRLLDEISQADAAIRAIKARTKTNKSFQSEEQRQLLESDPSYLATLQKMREQLKKPDLKDKERIELEDDIRTIESLTRKVSKPPTKTESQSLKSSGGYKKLLAVAERRFKALKATLIPDCRRNWRGPHADWLSAAVVLDEDGNPDWPSLLGTGGNDGNLDFTNNFMQQIGSLFDVQSDLAQPTARAQSLLEDALWSASANHLKSAAIGQFQPGSAGGVNSSTGFEDGNLINAWDFVLMMEGAVLFASRATRRLDPNAFSKASAPFAVRPHAAGFATPGNEKAQRGEQWMPLWSQP
;
A
#
# COMPACT_ATOMS: atom_id res chain seq x y z
N MET A 1 -19.35 -2.13 76.88
CA MET A 1 -18.43 -0.98 76.99
C MET A 1 -18.13 -0.53 75.57
N TYR A 2 -18.34 0.71 75.14
CA TYR A 2 -18.89 1.91 75.80
C TYR A 2 -19.76 2.70 74.77
N ARG A 3 -20.64 3.61 75.24
CA ARG A 3 -21.20 4.72 74.42
C ARG A 3 -20.18 5.89 74.44
N ALA A 4 -20.20 6.93 73.60
CA ALA A 4 -21.09 7.37 72.52
C ALA A 4 -20.22 8.01 71.39
N ASP A 5 -20.60 8.89 70.45
CA ASP A 5 -21.85 9.57 70.02
C ASP A 5 -21.65 10.00 68.52
N GLY A 6 -22.41 10.84 67.80
CA GLY A 6 -23.60 11.66 68.12
C GLY A 6 -23.53 13.08 67.51
N ALA A 7 -23.55 13.22 66.17
CA ALA A 7 -23.47 14.52 65.48
C ALA A 7 -24.44 14.64 64.29
N THR A 8 -25.24 15.70 64.26
CA THR A 8 -26.33 15.93 63.28
C THR A 8 -25.91 16.72 62.04
N ARG A 9 -26.63 16.54 60.92
CA ARG A 9 -26.69 17.48 59.78
C ARG A 9 -28.15 17.80 59.42
N PRO A 10 -28.47 19.02 58.96
CA PRO A 10 -29.84 19.47 58.72
C PRO A 10 -30.45 18.87 57.45
N GLY A 11 -31.78 18.92 57.32
CA GLY A 11 -32.53 18.21 56.27
C GLY A 11 -33.32 19.10 55.30
N ARG A 12 -33.71 18.47 54.19
CA ARG A 12 -34.74 18.85 53.19
C ARG A 12 -34.61 20.21 52.48
N ALA A 13 -34.29 20.13 51.20
CA ALA A 13 -35.16 20.68 50.15
C ALA A 13 -35.46 19.56 49.14
N GLY A 14 -36.68 19.48 48.63
CA GLY A 14 -37.09 18.50 47.61
C GLY A 14 -37.33 19.18 46.27
N VAL A 15 -36.92 18.54 45.17
CA VAL A 15 -37.12 19.01 43.79
C VAL A 15 -37.72 17.83 42.97
N PRO A 16 -38.65 18.06 42.03
CA PRO A 16 -39.55 17.00 41.56
C PRO A 16 -38.92 16.00 40.57
N ARG A 17 -39.59 14.85 40.42
CA ARG A 17 -39.48 14.05 39.19
C ARG A 17 -40.19 14.79 38.06
N SER A 18 -39.53 14.93 36.91
CA SER A 18 -40.15 15.33 35.65
C SER A 18 -40.32 14.09 34.76
N ASP A 19 -41.56 13.83 34.33
CA ASP A 19 -41.85 12.79 33.33
C ASP A 19 -41.25 13.12 31.96
N PRO A 20 -41.00 12.12 31.08
CA PRO A 20 -40.34 12.34 29.81
C PRO A 20 -41.21 13.12 28.83
N ALA A 21 -40.85 14.38 28.57
CA ALA A 21 -41.43 15.16 27.50
C ALA A 21 -41.11 14.50 26.14
N GLY A 22 -42.15 14.14 25.38
CA GLY A 22 -42.02 13.49 24.08
C GLY A 22 -41.43 14.42 23.02
N GLY A 23 -40.11 14.39 22.86
CA GLY A 23 -39.41 15.02 21.74
C GLY A 23 -39.81 14.33 20.43
N GLY A 24 -40.75 14.91 19.70
CA GLY A 24 -41.21 14.38 18.43
C GLY A 24 -40.10 14.41 17.39
N TYR A 25 -39.62 13.22 16.96
CA TYR A 25 -38.78 13.10 15.79
C TYR A 25 -39.53 13.66 14.58
N SER A 26 -39.06 14.80 14.06
CA SER A 26 -39.55 15.34 12.79
C SER A 26 -39.09 14.43 11.67
N SER A 27 -39.94 13.48 11.29
CA SER A 27 -39.72 12.62 10.14
C SER A 27 -39.72 13.47 8.87
N PHE A 28 -38.52 13.89 8.44
CA PHE A 28 -38.30 14.47 7.13
C PHE A 28 -38.67 13.42 6.09
N SER A 29 -39.93 13.47 5.66
CA SER A 29 -40.46 12.65 4.57
C SER A 29 -39.67 12.98 3.32
N ILE A 30 -38.75 12.08 2.94
CA ILE A 30 -37.97 12.15 1.70
C ILE A 30 -38.93 11.91 0.52
N LYS A 31 -39.71 12.94 0.20
CA LYS A 31 -40.38 13.08 -1.08
C LYS A 31 -39.30 13.43 -2.10
N ASN A 32 -39.32 12.77 -3.25
CA ASN A 32 -38.36 12.96 -4.35
C ASN A 32 -38.49 14.35 -5.00
N ARG A 33 -38.10 15.41 -4.29
CA ARG A 33 -37.86 16.74 -4.84
C ARG A 33 -36.43 16.76 -5.38
N ARG A 34 -36.32 16.79 -6.71
CA ARG A 34 -35.07 17.05 -7.42
C ARG A 34 -34.56 18.44 -7.02
N PRO A 35 -33.34 18.58 -6.49
CA PRO A 35 -32.69 19.86 -6.35
C PRO A 35 -32.00 20.19 -7.67
N ASP A 36 -32.75 20.73 -8.63
CA ASP A 36 -32.17 21.17 -9.90
C ASP A 36 -31.26 22.39 -9.64
N ILE A 37 -30.04 22.37 -10.16
CA ILE A 37 -29.03 23.42 -9.94
C ILE A 37 -28.80 24.17 -11.26
N GLU A 38 -29.16 25.45 -11.30
CA GLU A 38 -28.92 26.30 -12.48
C GLU A 38 -27.44 26.68 -12.59
N MET A 39 -26.79 26.21 -13.67
CA MET A 39 -25.44 26.64 -14.06
C MET A 39 -25.39 26.78 -15.59
N GLY A 40 -25.01 27.96 -16.09
CA GLY A 40 -24.78 28.19 -17.53
C GLY A 40 -26.03 28.17 -18.44
N GLY A 41 -27.23 27.97 -17.90
CA GLY A 41 -28.49 27.94 -18.66
C GLY A 41 -29.04 26.55 -18.96
N GLU A 42 -28.35 25.47 -18.54
CA GLU A 42 -28.89 24.11 -18.58
C GLU A 42 -29.33 23.65 -17.18
N LEU A 43 -30.52 23.04 -17.10
CA LEU A 43 -31.06 22.45 -15.87
C LEU A 43 -30.50 21.03 -15.69
N ILE A 44 -29.42 20.90 -14.93
CA ILE A 44 -28.86 19.59 -14.56
C ILE A 44 -29.75 18.96 -13.49
N THR A 45 -30.49 17.90 -13.88
CA THR A 45 -31.27 17.08 -12.93
C THR A 45 -30.33 16.33 -12.00
N MET A 46 -30.43 16.57 -10.70
CA MET A 46 -29.66 15.86 -9.68
C MET A 46 -30.48 14.71 -9.07
N HIS A 47 -29.86 13.53 -9.00
CA HIS A 47 -30.41 12.30 -8.44
C HIS A 47 -29.83 12.05 -7.05
N LEU A 48 -30.71 11.81 -6.07
CA LEU A 48 -30.33 11.37 -4.72
C LEU A 48 -30.42 9.84 -4.62
N HIS A 49 -29.28 9.20 -4.39
CA HIS A 49 -29.13 7.77 -4.17
C HIS A 49 -28.90 7.46 -2.69
N VAL A 50 -29.52 6.38 -2.19
CA VAL A 50 -29.30 5.87 -0.84
C VAL A 50 -28.57 4.53 -0.96
N LEU A 51 -27.26 4.55 -0.73
CA LEU A 51 -26.37 3.42 -0.92
C LEU A 51 -26.41 2.51 0.32
N LYS A 52 -27.39 1.60 0.36
CA LYS A 52 -27.65 0.72 1.50
C LYS A 52 -26.48 -0.22 1.84
N GLY A 53 -25.63 -0.56 0.88
CA GLY A 53 -24.42 -1.34 1.13
C GLY A 53 -23.31 -0.55 1.85
N CYS A 54 -23.45 0.76 2.01
CA CYS A 54 -22.38 1.68 2.44
C CYS A 54 -22.61 2.25 3.86
N ALA A 55 -22.92 1.38 4.82
CA ALA A 55 -23.07 1.76 6.22
C ALA A 55 -21.73 2.28 6.83
N PRO A 56 -21.77 3.11 7.90
CA PRO A 56 -20.60 3.52 8.69
C PRO A 56 -19.74 2.36 9.21
N ALA A 57 -20.33 1.19 9.42
CA ALA A 57 -19.65 0.01 9.96
C ALA A 57 -19.89 -1.24 9.08
N PRO A 58 -18.93 -2.19 9.03
CA PRO A 58 -17.55 -2.07 9.50
C PRO A 58 -16.73 -1.09 8.63
N LEU A 59 -15.47 -0.88 9.00
CA LEU A 59 -14.56 0.08 8.34
C LEU A 59 -14.46 -0.10 6.81
N ALA A 60 -14.57 -1.32 6.30
CA ALA A 60 -14.65 -1.58 4.86
C ALA A 60 -15.82 -0.86 4.16
N ASN A 61 -17.01 -0.80 4.78
CA ASN A 61 -18.18 -0.14 4.20
C ASN A 61 -18.04 1.40 4.19
N TYR A 62 -17.48 1.98 5.26
CA TYR A 62 -17.15 3.40 5.31
C TYR A 62 -16.16 3.79 4.21
N LEU A 63 -15.07 3.01 4.05
CA LEU A 63 -14.09 3.23 2.99
C LEU A 63 -14.69 3.02 1.60
N LYS A 64 -15.56 2.02 1.41
CA LYS A 64 -16.33 1.83 0.16
C LYS A 64 -17.17 3.06 -0.19
N ALA A 65 -17.88 3.63 0.79
CA ALA A 65 -18.70 4.83 0.59
C ALA A 65 -17.86 6.01 0.07
N LEU A 66 -16.69 6.20 0.67
CA LEU A 66 -15.71 7.21 0.25
C LEU A 66 -15.10 6.92 -1.13
N GLY A 67 -14.80 5.65 -1.44
CA GLY A 67 -14.33 5.24 -2.76
C GLY A 67 -15.35 5.53 -3.86
N ILE A 68 -16.64 5.28 -3.60
CA ILE A 68 -17.73 5.60 -4.52
C ILE A 68 -17.83 7.11 -4.73
N LEU A 69 -17.88 7.91 -3.66
CA LEU A 69 -17.93 9.38 -3.77
C LEU A 69 -16.72 9.93 -4.54
N ARG A 70 -15.52 9.45 -4.22
CA ARG A 70 -14.28 9.85 -4.89
C ARG A 70 -14.31 9.51 -6.39
N LEU A 71 -14.62 8.26 -6.75
CA LEU A 71 -14.58 7.81 -8.14
C LEU A 71 -15.65 8.50 -9.00
N VAL A 72 -16.86 8.68 -8.48
CA VAL A 72 -17.91 9.45 -9.18
C VAL A 72 -17.46 10.91 -9.34
N GLY A 73 -16.92 11.53 -8.27
CA GLY A 73 -16.40 12.90 -8.29
C GLY A 73 -15.25 13.14 -9.28
N GLU A 74 -14.27 12.22 -9.32
CA GLU A 74 -13.08 12.31 -10.17
C GLU A 74 -13.34 11.95 -11.63
N GLN A 75 -14.24 10.99 -11.92
CA GLN A 75 -14.33 10.34 -13.23
C GLN A 75 -15.66 10.53 -13.98
N ALA A 76 -16.72 11.04 -13.33
CA ALA A 76 -18.03 11.20 -13.95
C ALA A 76 -18.73 12.52 -13.67
N ASP A 77 -18.71 13.00 -12.42
CA ASP A 77 -19.48 14.15 -11.95
C ASP A 77 -18.77 14.94 -10.84
N PRO A 78 -18.00 15.99 -11.19
CA PRO A 78 -17.37 16.89 -10.21
C PRO A 78 -18.36 17.65 -9.29
N GLN A 79 -19.66 17.62 -9.56
CA GLN A 79 -20.69 18.17 -8.67
C GLN A 79 -21.33 17.11 -7.76
N ALA A 80 -20.81 15.87 -7.75
CA ALA A 80 -21.22 14.86 -6.79
C ALA A 80 -20.95 15.30 -5.35
N ARG A 81 -21.86 14.93 -4.44
CA ARG A 81 -21.75 15.14 -2.99
C ARG A 81 -22.21 13.89 -2.26
N GLY A 82 -21.67 13.63 -1.07
CA GLY A 82 -22.13 12.51 -0.26
C GLY A 82 -21.98 12.76 1.23
N TRP A 83 -22.86 12.14 2.02
CA TRP A 83 -22.97 12.31 3.48
C TRP A 83 -23.67 11.08 4.09
N TRP A 84 -23.66 10.95 5.42
CA TRP A 84 -24.36 9.88 6.12
C TRP A 84 -25.70 10.32 6.71
N ASP A 85 -26.70 9.45 6.60
CA ASP A 85 -28.03 9.56 7.22
C ASP A 85 -28.31 8.29 8.07
N GLY A 86 -27.68 8.26 9.25
CA GLY A 86 -27.59 7.06 10.09
C GLY A 86 -26.73 5.98 9.43
N GLU A 87 -27.21 4.73 9.43
CA GLU A 87 -26.53 3.56 8.86
C GLU A 87 -26.51 3.51 7.32
N ARG A 88 -26.54 4.68 6.65
CA ARG A 88 -26.70 4.80 5.19
C ARG A 88 -25.85 5.93 4.65
N PHE A 89 -25.17 5.70 3.53
CA PHE A 89 -24.55 6.77 2.76
C PHE A 89 -25.52 7.29 1.70
N CYS A 90 -25.67 8.61 1.64
CA CYS A 90 -26.40 9.32 0.61
C CYS A 90 -25.39 9.85 -0.42
N LEU A 91 -25.68 9.67 -1.71
CA LEU A 91 -24.91 10.22 -2.83
C LEU A 91 -25.84 11.06 -3.72
N LEU A 92 -25.54 12.34 -3.87
CA LEU A 92 -26.20 13.24 -4.80
C LEU A 92 -25.30 13.41 -6.03
N THR A 93 -25.80 13.13 -7.23
CA THR A 93 -25.06 13.25 -8.50
C THR A 93 -26.03 13.40 -9.68
N LYS A 94 -25.56 13.94 -10.81
CA LYS A 94 -26.33 13.98 -12.07
C LYS A 94 -26.63 12.59 -12.67
N LEU A 95 -25.93 11.53 -12.26
CA LEU A 95 -26.14 10.18 -12.77
C LEU A 95 -27.43 9.57 -12.23
N SER A 96 -28.27 9.01 -13.10
CA SER A 96 -29.35 8.10 -12.68
C SER A 96 -28.80 6.78 -12.12
N LYS A 97 -29.68 5.91 -11.57
CA LYS A 97 -29.25 4.63 -10.97
C LYS A 97 -28.53 3.75 -11.99
N GLN A 98 -29.11 3.65 -13.19
CA GLN A 98 -28.59 2.87 -14.30
C GLN A 98 -27.25 3.45 -14.80
N GLU A 99 -27.13 4.77 -14.90
CA GLU A 99 -25.87 5.40 -15.34
C GLU A 99 -24.75 5.26 -14.31
N LEU A 100 -25.07 5.22 -13.01
CA LEU A 100 -24.11 4.91 -11.95
C LEU A 100 -23.62 3.45 -12.02
N GLU A 101 -24.52 2.52 -12.35
CA GLU A 101 -24.17 1.10 -12.58
C GLU A 101 -23.31 0.92 -13.83
N THR A 102 -23.73 1.51 -14.96
CA THR A 102 -22.95 1.57 -16.20
C THR A 102 -21.60 2.26 -16.01
N PHE A 103 -21.50 3.30 -15.17
CA PHE A 103 -20.22 3.94 -14.86
C PHE A 103 -19.21 2.94 -14.28
N PHE A 104 -19.56 2.22 -13.21
CA PHE A 104 -18.66 1.25 -12.60
C PHE A 104 -18.36 0.05 -13.52
N LEU A 105 -19.34 -0.42 -14.29
CA LEU A 105 -19.17 -1.56 -15.19
C LEU A 105 -18.33 -1.22 -16.44
N GLU A 106 -18.54 -0.07 -17.08
CA GLU A 106 -17.99 0.24 -18.41
C GLU A 106 -16.92 1.34 -18.41
N LYS A 107 -16.98 2.31 -17.49
CA LYS A 107 -16.19 3.57 -17.57
C LYS A 107 -15.14 3.73 -16.48
N TYR A 108 -15.32 3.08 -15.33
CA TYR A 108 -14.43 3.16 -14.18
C TYR A 108 -12.99 2.75 -14.51
N GLU A 109 -12.05 3.66 -14.25
CA GLU A 109 -10.62 3.41 -14.28
C GLU A 109 -10.08 3.21 -12.85
N PRO A 110 -9.58 2.02 -12.49
CA PRO A 110 -9.01 1.81 -11.16
C PRO A 110 -7.70 2.57 -10.95
N THR A 111 -7.50 3.06 -9.73
CA THR A 111 -6.27 3.65 -9.24
C THR A 111 -5.15 2.60 -9.26
N PRO A 112 -3.94 2.92 -9.76
CA PRO A 112 -2.83 1.97 -9.90
C PRO A 112 -2.14 1.69 -8.55
N LEU A 113 -2.83 0.94 -7.68
CA LEU A 113 -2.33 0.55 -6.36
C LEU A 113 -1.20 -0.48 -6.53
N LEU A 114 0.04 -0.06 -6.28
CA LEU A 114 1.26 -0.86 -6.49
C LEU A 114 2.23 -0.70 -5.32
N SER A 115 2.93 -1.77 -4.95
CA SER A 115 3.88 -1.76 -3.83
C SER A 115 5.17 -2.57 -4.10
N PRO A 116 6.04 -2.14 -5.04
CA PRO A 116 7.26 -2.87 -5.41
C PRO A 116 8.25 -3.10 -4.25
N TRP A 117 8.10 -2.40 -3.13
CA TRP A 117 8.85 -2.63 -1.88
C TRP A 117 8.36 -3.84 -1.06
N ASN A 118 7.14 -4.34 -1.31
CA ASN A 118 6.54 -5.48 -0.62
C ASN A 118 6.89 -6.80 -1.30
N LYS A 119 7.10 -7.88 -0.54
CA LYS A 119 7.39 -9.21 -1.13
C LYS A 119 6.15 -9.84 -1.81
N GLY A 120 4.94 -9.50 -1.35
CA GLY A 120 3.67 -10.09 -1.81
C GLY A 120 3.05 -9.44 -3.05
N CYS A 121 3.54 -8.28 -3.48
CA CYS A 121 2.92 -7.43 -4.50
C CYS A 121 2.78 -8.03 -5.91
N GLY A 122 3.47 -9.14 -6.18
CA GLY A 122 3.45 -9.86 -7.47
C GLY A 122 4.68 -9.62 -8.35
N PHE A 123 5.42 -8.51 -8.17
CA PHE A 123 6.60 -8.18 -9.00
C PHE A 123 7.69 -9.27 -9.00
N PHE A 124 7.82 -10.01 -7.88
CA PHE A 124 8.86 -11.02 -7.66
C PHE A 124 8.45 -12.46 -8.05
N LYS A 125 7.23 -12.68 -8.58
CA LYS A 125 6.71 -14.00 -8.93
C LYS A 125 6.41 -14.07 -10.43
N ALA A 126 7.04 -15.04 -11.11
CA ALA A 126 6.74 -15.29 -12.52
C ALA A 126 5.28 -15.73 -12.70
N ASN A 127 4.58 -15.12 -13.66
CA ASN A 127 3.14 -15.30 -13.89
C ASN A 127 2.30 -15.12 -12.61
N ASP A 128 2.55 -14.04 -11.86
CA ASP A 128 1.70 -13.70 -10.73
C ASP A 128 0.23 -13.44 -11.14
N THR A 129 -0.72 -13.88 -10.30
CA THR A 129 -2.15 -13.89 -10.61
C THR A 129 -2.82 -12.53 -10.50
N GLY A 130 -2.23 -11.56 -9.78
CA GLY A 130 -2.72 -10.18 -9.75
C GLY A 130 -2.02 -9.31 -10.79
N LEU A 131 -0.69 -9.29 -10.77
CA LEU A 131 0.08 -8.31 -11.55
C LEU A 131 0.18 -8.68 -13.04
N CYS A 132 0.41 -9.95 -13.38
CA CYS A 132 0.72 -10.36 -14.74
C CYS A 132 -0.45 -10.16 -15.75
N PRO A 133 -1.73 -10.34 -15.38
CA PRO A 133 -2.83 -10.04 -16.29
C PRO A 133 -2.98 -8.54 -16.60
N LEU A 134 -2.86 -7.65 -15.60
CA LEU A 134 -2.95 -6.20 -15.81
C LEU A 134 -1.75 -5.65 -16.60
N GLU A 135 -0.56 -6.20 -16.38
CA GLU A 135 0.64 -5.91 -17.15
C GLU A 135 0.48 -6.22 -18.65
N LYS A 136 -0.22 -7.32 -18.98
CA LYS A 136 -0.43 -7.80 -20.35
C LYS A 136 -1.68 -7.27 -21.03
N SER A 137 -2.65 -6.76 -20.27
CA SER A 137 -3.92 -6.27 -20.81
C SER A 137 -3.70 -5.08 -21.74
N THR A 138 -4.41 -5.03 -22.87
CA THR A 138 -4.39 -3.91 -23.83
C THR A 138 -5.32 -2.76 -23.43
N ALA A 139 -6.35 -3.04 -22.61
CA ALA A 139 -7.44 -2.10 -22.34
C ALA A 139 -7.00 -0.75 -21.76
N SER A 140 -7.71 0.32 -22.14
CA SER A 140 -7.43 1.71 -21.73
C SER A 140 -7.47 1.90 -20.21
N ARG A 141 -8.51 1.38 -19.55
CA ARG A 141 -8.72 1.53 -18.10
C ARG A 141 -7.57 0.99 -17.22
N PHE A 142 -6.72 0.12 -17.77
CA PHE A 142 -5.53 -0.41 -17.08
C PHE A 142 -4.20 0.20 -17.53
N GLN A 143 -4.20 1.22 -18.40
CA GLN A 143 -2.98 1.90 -18.84
C GLN A 143 -2.15 2.43 -17.66
N LYS A 144 -2.81 3.09 -16.71
CA LYS A 144 -2.16 3.62 -15.49
C LYS A 144 -1.45 2.50 -14.71
N PHE A 145 -2.03 1.31 -14.64
CA PHE A 145 -1.39 0.13 -14.03
C PHE A 145 -0.14 -0.30 -14.81
N ARG A 146 -0.19 -0.38 -16.15
CA ARG A 146 0.97 -0.71 -16.98
C ARG A 146 2.11 0.29 -16.81
N ASP A 147 1.79 1.58 -16.83
CA ASP A 147 2.77 2.66 -16.62
C ASP A 147 3.48 2.53 -15.26
N GLY A 148 2.72 2.25 -14.20
CA GLY A 148 3.25 2.00 -12.86
C GLY A 148 4.06 0.72 -12.73
N ILE A 149 3.66 -0.36 -13.41
CA ILE A 149 4.39 -1.64 -13.43
C ILE A 149 5.73 -1.47 -14.15
N VAL A 150 5.77 -0.78 -15.30
CA VAL A 150 7.01 -0.46 -16.02
C VAL A 150 7.94 0.42 -15.15
N ALA A 151 7.40 1.46 -14.50
CA ALA A 151 8.17 2.31 -13.60
C ALA A 151 8.71 1.54 -12.36
N GLY A 152 7.92 0.62 -11.81
CA GLY A 152 8.31 -0.25 -10.70
C GLY A 152 9.38 -1.27 -11.08
N ARG A 153 9.24 -1.95 -12.24
CA ARG A 153 10.23 -2.90 -12.74
C ARG A 153 11.59 -2.26 -12.92
N ARG A 154 11.67 -1.08 -13.56
CA ARG A 154 12.93 -0.37 -13.77
C ARG A 154 13.74 -0.19 -12.48
N LEU A 155 13.10 0.17 -11.37
CA LEU A 155 13.77 0.32 -10.06
C LEU A 155 14.20 -1.03 -9.46
N LEU A 156 13.39 -2.07 -9.64
CA LEU A 156 13.68 -3.44 -9.18
C LEU A 156 14.76 -4.13 -10.02
N ASP A 157 14.89 -3.80 -11.30
CA ASP A 157 15.93 -4.33 -12.20
C ASP A 157 17.32 -3.85 -11.78
N GLU A 158 17.48 -2.56 -11.43
CA GLU A 158 18.74 -2.02 -10.90
C GLU A 158 19.16 -2.70 -9.57
N ILE A 159 18.19 -2.95 -8.67
CA ILE A 159 18.42 -3.70 -7.42
C ILE A 159 18.80 -5.16 -7.72
N SER A 160 18.13 -5.79 -8.69
CA SER A 160 18.36 -7.19 -9.08
C SER A 160 19.71 -7.39 -9.75
N GLN A 161 20.17 -6.43 -10.56
CA GLN A 161 21.52 -6.40 -11.14
C GLN A 161 22.58 -6.27 -10.04
N ALA A 162 22.38 -5.41 -9.04
CA ALA A 162 23.32 -5.25 -7.94
C ALA A 162 23.45 -6.53 -7.07
N ASP A 163 22.34 -7.22 -6.80
CA ASP A 163 22.37 -8.55 -6.15
C ASP A 163 23.03 -9.61 -7.05
N ALA A 164 22.74 -9.60 -8.36
CA ALA A 164 23.39 -10.50 -9.31
C ALA A 164 24.92 -10.33 -9.34
N ALA A 165 25.42 -9.09 -9.27
CA ALA A 165 26.86 -8.81 -9.17
C ALA A 165 27.46 -9.37 -7.85
N ILE A 166 26.79 -9.16 -6.71
CA ILE A 166 27.19 -9.74 -5.41
C ILE A 166 27.22 -11.28 -5.48
N ARG A 167 26.23 -11.90 -6.11
CA ARG A 167 26.15 -13.34 -6.32
C ARG A 167 27.26 -13.84 -7.25
N ALA A 168 27.60 -13.11 -8.30
CA ALA A 168 28.69 -13.43 -9.23
C ALA A 168 30.07 -13.38 -8.55
N ILE A 169 30.35 -12.34 -7.75
CA ILE A 169 31.55 -12.23 -6.92
C ILE A 169 31.65 -13.43 -5.97
N LYS A 170 30.57 -13.72 -5.23
CA LYS A 170 30.53 -14.86 -4.29
C LYS A 170 30.64 -16.21 -5.00
N ALA A 171 30.12 -16.36 -6.23
CA ALA A 171 30.19 -17.57 -7.02
C ALA A 171 31.63 -18.00 -7.34
N ARG A 172 32.55 -17.04 -7.51
CA ARG A 172 33.99 -17.31 -7.69
C ARG A 172 34.61 -18.10 -6.53
N THR A 173 34.01 -18.03 -5.34
CA THR A 173 34.54 -18.70 -4.13
C THR A 173 33.88 -20.04 -3.82
N LYS A 174 32.94 -20.51 -4.64
CA LYS A 174 32.24 -21.78 -4.42
C LYS A 174 33.11 -22.97 -4.83
N THR A 175 33.19 -23.98 -3.96
CA THR A 175 34.00 -25.19 -4.16
C THR A 175 33.17 -26.38 -4.68
N ASN A 176 32.08 -26.12 -5.43
CA ASN A 176 31.10 -27.14 -5.83
C ASN A 176 30.60 -26.93 -7.28
N LYS A 177 29.71 -27.81 -7.77
CA LYS A 177 29.18 -27.77 -9.15
C LYS A 177 28.42 -26.48 -9.52
N SER A 178 28.07 -25.62 -8.55
CA SER A 178 27.48 -24.29 -8.80
C SER A 178 28.52 -23.15 -8.82
N PHE A 179 29.80 -23.52 -8.90
CA PHE A 179 30.91 -22.61 -9.25
C PHE A 179 30.62 -21.90 -10.59
N GLN A 180 31.29 -20.77 -10.74
CA GLN A 180 30.93 -19.65 -11.60
C GLN A 180 30.65 -20.02 -13.07
N SER A 181 29.48 -19.58 -13.57
CA SER A 181 29.07 -19.78 -14.97
C SER A 181 29.72 -18.76 -15.92
N GLU A 182 29.37 -18.80 -17.22
CA GLU A 182 29.83 -17.81 -18.21
C GLU A 182 29.08 -16.48 -18.04
N GLU A 183 27.76 -16.56 -17.87
CA GLU A 183 26.85 -15.41 -17.71
C GLU A 183 27.22 -14.63 -16.44
N GLN A 184 27.59 -15.32 -15.36
CA GLN A 184 28.07 -14.68 -14.12
C GLN A 184 29.41 -13.95 -14.29
N ARG A 185 30.27 -14.36 -15.24
CA ARG A 185 31.52 -13.65 -15.53
C ARG A 185 31.25 -12.43 -16.41
N GLN A 186 30.44 -12.57 -17.44
CA GLN A 186 30.04 -11.48 -18.34
C GLN A 186 29.23 -10.39 -17.61
N LEU A 187 28.32 -10.77 -16.71
CA LEU A 187 27.56 -9.83 -15.86
C LEU A 187 28.49 -9.06 -14.91
N LEU A 188 29.47 -9.73 -14.29
CA LEU A 188 30.42 -9.05 -13.41
C LEU A 188 31.37 -8.14 -14.19
N GLU A 189 31.81 -8.55 -15.37
CA GLU A 189 32.71 -7.78 -16.24
C GLU A 189 32.07 -6.50 -16.78
N SER A 190 30.75 -6.50 -16.99
CA SER A 190 29.96 -5.34 -17.39
C SER A 190 29.37 -4.54 -16.22
N ASP A 191 29.53 -5.00 -14.98
CA ASP A 191 28.92 -4.34 -13.81
C ASP A 191 29.59 -2.97 -13.50
N PRO A 192 28.82 -1.88 -13.34
CA PRO A 192 29.36 -0.56 -12.99
C PRO A 192 30.24 -0.54 -11.73
N SER A 193 29.96 -1.39 -10.73
CA SER A 193 30.75 -1.45 -9.50
C SER A 193 32.11 -2.11 -9.72
N TYR A 194 32.19 -3.12 -10.61
CA TYR A 194 33.45 -3.73 -11.05
C TYR A 194 34.30 -2.75 -11.86
N LEU A 195 33.71 -2.16 -12.91
CA LEU A 195 34.39 -1.22 -13.81
C LEU A 195 34.91 0.02 -13.05
N ALA A 196 34.08 0.66 -12.23
CA ALA A 196 34.49 1.83 -11.46
C ALA A 196 35.56 1.51 -10.39
N THR A 197 35.55 0.30 -9.81
CA THR A 197 36.59 -0.12 -8.86
C THR A 197 37.93 -0.29 -9.57
N LEU A 198 37.97 -0.99 -10.71
CA LEU A 198 39.20 -1.15 -11.49
C LEU A 198 39.72 0.17 -12.05
N GLN A 199 38.84 1.04 -12.56
CA GLN A 199 39.23 2.38 -13.02
C GLN A 199 39.91 3.16 -11.89
N LYS A 200 39.24 3.29 -10.73
CA LYS A 200 39.74 4.04 -9.58
C LYS A 200 41.08 3.51 -9.07
N MET A 201 41.26 2.19 -9.03
CA MET A 201 42.54 1.58 -8.64
C MET A 201 43.65 1.85 -9.66
N ARG A 202 43.36 1.74 -10.97
CA ARG A 202 44.32 2.06 -12.04
C ARG A 202 44.67 3.56 -12.10
N GLU A 203 43.76 4.44 -11.69
CA GLU A 203 44.02 5.88 -11.51
C GLU A 203 44.89 6.16 -10.27
N GLN A 204 44.64 5.48 -9.15
CA GLN A 204 45.49 5.57 -7.96
C GLN A 204 46.93 5.09 -8.25
N LEU A 205 47.09 4.05 -9.07
CA LEU A 205 48.40 3.50 -9.45
C LEU A 205 49.28 4.49 -10.26
N LYS A 206 48.65 5.43 -10.98
CA LYS A 206 49.32 6.49 -11.75
C LYS A 206 49.86 7.65 -10.91
N LYS A 207 49.57 7.69 -9.60
CA LYS A 207 50.09 8.76 -8.74
C LYS A 207 51.61 8.64 -8.57
N PRO A 208 52.38 9.74 -8.69
CA PRO A 208 53.84 9.70 -8.54
C PRO A 208 54.23 9.41 -7.08
N ASP A 209 53.54 10.03 -6.12
CA ASP A 209 53.87 9.97 -4.69
C ASP A 209 53.39 8.69 -3.97
N LEU A 210 52.99 7.66 -4.73
CA LEU A 210 52.49 6.39 -4.18
C LEU A 210 53.66 5.48 -3.79
N LYS A 211 53.75 5.13 -2.50
CA LYS A 211 54.84 4.33 -1.94
C LYS A 211 54.85 2.92 -2.52
N ASP A 212 56.02 2.30 -2.66
CA ASP A 212 56.17 0.98 -3.31
C ASP A 212 55.33 -0.13 -2.66
N LYS A 213 55.19 -0.13 -1.32
CA LYS A 213 54.31 -1.06 -0.62
C LYS A 213 52.84 -0.87 -0.99
N GLU A 214 52.40 0.38 -1.13
CA GLU A 214 51.03 0.76 -1.48
C GLU A 214 50.75 0.45 -2.97
N ARG A 215 51.77 0.62 -3.82
CA ARG A 215 51.78 0.21 -5.23
C ARG A 215 51.61 -1.31 -5.39
N ILE A 216 52.40 -2.11 -4.66
CA ILE A 216 52.35 -3.58 -4.70
C ILE A 216 51.00 -4.12 -4.21
N GLU A 217 50.43 -3.58 -3.11
CA GLU A 217 49.08 -3.96 -2.65
C GLU A 217 48.01 -3.65 -3.71
N LEU A 218 48.09 -2.46 -4.31
CA LEU A 218 47.11 -2.00 -5.30
C LEU A 218 47.17 -2.80 -6.61
N GLU A 219 48.36 -3.20 -7.06
CA GLU A 219 48.53 -4.11 -8.19
C GLU A 219 47.99 -5.51 -7.89
N ASP A 220 48.18 -6.03 -6.67
CA ASP A 220 47.65 -7.34 -6.29
C ASP A 220 46.12 -7.35 -6.16
N ASP A 221 45.54 -6.25 -5.71
CA ASP A 221 44.10 -6.04 -5.71
C ASP A 221 43.52 -5.96 -7.13
N ILE A 222 44.19 -5.27 -8.06
CA ILE A 222 43.80 -5.23 -9.48
C ILE A 222 43.88 -6.64 -10.08
N ARG A 223 44.99 -7.37 -9.89
CA ARG A 223 45.14 -8.77 -10.33
C ARG A 223 44.04 -9.67 -9.74
N THR A 224 43.75 -9.50 -8.45
CA THR A 224 42.70 -10.22 -7.72
C THR A 224 41.33 -9.96 -8.34
N ILE A 225 40.97 -8.70 -8.61
CA ILE A 225 39.67 -8.32 -9.16
C ILE A 225 39.52 -8.82 -10.60
N GLU A 226 40.53 -8.63 -11.46
CA GLU A 226 40.54 -9.21 -12.80
C GLU A 226 40.47 -10.74 -12.78
N SER A 227 41.01 -11.40 -11.76
CA SER A 227 40.90 -12.85 -11.61
C SER A 227 39.45 -13.32 -11.42
N LEU A 228 38.50 -12.45 -11.09
CA LEU A 228 37.10 -12.83 -10.84
C LEU A 228 36.31 -13.05 -12.14
N THR A 229 36.66 -12.40 -13.26
CA THR A 229 36.00 -12.59 -14.57
C THR A 229 36.73 -13.58 -15.48
N ARG A 230 38.02 -13.85 -15.23
CA ARG A 230 38.81 -14.81 -16.02
C ARG A 230 38.23 -16.24 -15.98
N LYS A 231 38.04 -16.85 -17.14
CA LYS A 231 37.55 -18.24 -17.31
C LYS A 231 38.51 -19.24 -16.66
N VAL A 232 37.98 -20.17 -15.87
CA VAL A 232 38.73 -21.24 -15.18
C VAL A 232 37.95 -22.55 -15.30
N SER A 233 38.65 -23.67 -15.51
CA SER A 233 38.06 -24.97 -15.87
C SER A 233 37.62 -25.85 -14.69
N LYS A 234 37.98 -25.50 -13.45
CA LYS A 234 37.66 -26.26 -12.23
C LYS A 234 37.28 -25.32 -11.07
N PRO A 235 36.38 -25.74 -10.15
CA PRO A 235 36.15 -24.99 -8.91
C PRO A 235 37.42 -24.91 -8.05
N PRO A 236 37.62 -23.82 -7.29
CA PRO A 236 38.72 -23.72 -6.33
C PRO A 236 38.55 -24.74 -5.20
N THR A 237 39.69 -25.15 -4.62
CA THR A 237 39.74 -25.85 -3.34
C THR A 237 39.26 -24.97 -2.19
N LYS A 238 39.05 -25.58 -1.02
CA LYS A 238 38.71 -24.85 0.22
C LYS A 238 39.78 -23.80 0.59
N THR A 239 41.06 -24.13 0.39
CA THR A 239 42.20 -23.26 0.69
C THR A 239 42.27 -22.06 -0.25
N GLU A 240 42.10 -22.27 -1.56
CA GLU A 240 42.06 -21.18 -2.55
C GLU A 240 40.84 -20.28 -2.33
N SER A 241 39.66 -20.86 -2.02
CA SER A 241 38.45 -20.11 -1.65
C SER A 241 38.67 -19.23 -0.41
N GLN A 242 39.38 -19.75 0.61
CA GLN A 242 39.68 -19.00 1.83
C GLN A 242 40.75 -17.91 1.60
N SER A 243 41.75 -18.17 0.75
CA SER A 243 42.76 -17.19 0.33
C SER A 243 42.12 -16.04 -0.45
N LEU A 244 41.31 -16.35 -1.46
CA LEU A 244 40.60 -15.36 -2.26
C LEU A 244 39.66 -14.49 -1.39
N LYS A 245 38.90 -15.08 -0.46
CA LYS A 245 38.08 -14.33 0.51
C LYS A 245 38.91 -13.43 1.45
N SER A 246 40.20 -13.74 1.64
CA SER A 246 41.10 -13.00 2.52
C SER A 246 41.83 -11.85 1.82
N SER A 247 41.97 -11.90 0.50
CA SER A 247 42.61 -10.86 -0.34
C SER A 247 41.94 -9.48 -0.22
N GLY A 248 42.72 -8.43 -0.49
CA GLY A 248 42.23 -7.04 -0.47
C GLY A 248 41.20 -6.78 -1.56
N GLY A 249 41.53 -7.09 -2.82
CA GLY A 249 40.69 -6.82 -3.99
C GLY A 249 39.31 -7.45 -3.91
N TYR A 250 39.21 -8.71 -3.45
CA TYR A 250 37.93 -9.38 -3.25
C TYR A 250 37.07 -8.65 -2.20
N LYS A 251 37.65 -8.31 -1.04
CA LYS A 251 36.96 -7.58 0.04
C LYS A 251 36.54 -6.18 -0.41
N LYS A 252 37.44 -5.45 -1.08
CA LYS A 252 37.23 -4.07 -1.56
C LYS A 252 36.11 -4.04 -2.60
N LEU A 253 36.13 -4.92 -3.61
CA LEU A 253 35.05 -5.01 -4.60
C LEU A 253 33.72 -5.44 -3.97
N LEU A 254 33.72 -6.50 -3.15
CA LEU A 254 32.48 -7.00 -2.53
C LEU A 254 31.82 -5.93 -1.65
N ALA A 255 32.60 -5.17 -0.88
CA ALA A 255 32.09 -4.08 -0.06
C ALA A 255 31.52 -2.90 -0.88
N VAL A 256 32.03 -2.66 -2.09
CA VAL A 256 31.46 -1.67 -3.03
C VAL A 256 30.12 -2.18 -3.61
N ALA A 257 30.07 -3.44 -4.05
CA ALA A 257 28.84 -4.04 -4.58
C ALA A 257 27.72 -4.13 -3.50
N GLU A 258 28.05 -4.60 -2.29
CA GLU A 258 27.11 -4.66 -1.16
C GLU A 258 26.64 -3.26 -0.71
N ARG A 259 27.50 -2.24 -0.80
CA ARG A 259 27.11 -0.84 -0.56
C ARG A 259 26.13 -0.34 -1.62
N ARG A 260 26.37 -0.60 -2.91
CA ARG A 260 25.46 -0.22 -4.00
C ARG A 260 24.10 -0.89 -3.85
N PHE A 261 24.06 -2.20 -3.60
CA PHE A 261 22.82 -2.93 -3.34
C PHE A 261 22.06 -2.38 -2.11
N LYS A 262 22.76 -2.12 -0.99
CA LYS A 262 22.13 -1.52 0.20
C LYS A 262 21.58 -0.13 -0.09
N ALA A 263 22.29 0.69 -0.87
CA ALA A 263 21.83 2.03 -1.26
C ALA A 263 20.54 1.96 -2.11
N LEU A 264 20.57 1.21 -3.22
CA LEU A 264 19.40 1.06 -4.11
C LEU A 264 18.18 0.48 -3.37
N LYS A 265 18.39 -0.48 -2.46
CA LYS A 265 17.31 -1.04 -1.64
C LYS A 265 16.74 -0.01 -0.63
N ALA A 266 17.57 0.90 -0.10
CA ALA A 266 17.11 1.96 0.77
C ALA A 266 16.37 3.07 0.00
N THR A 267 16.84 3.43 -1.20
CA THR A 267 16.23 4.50 -2.00
C THR A 267 15.00 4.06 -2.78
N LEU A 268 14.68 2.76 -2.91
CA LEU A 268 13.52 2.25 -3.66
C LEU A 268 12.21 3.05 -3.42
N ILE A 269 11.83 3.30 -2.17
CA ILE A 269 10.60 4.06 -1.85
C ILE A 269 10.79 5.58 -2.10
N PRO A 270 11.89 6.24 -1.67
CA PRO A 270 12.25 7.59 -2.13
C PRO A 270 12.28 7.79 -3.66
N ASP A 271 12.67 6.78 -4.43
CA ASP A 271 12.79 6.83 -5.89
C ASP A 271 11.42 6.61 -6.55
N CYS A 272 10.58 5.70 -6.01
CA CYS A 272 9.14 5.69 -6.30
C CYS A 272 8.54 7.07 -6.03
N ARG A 273 8.82 7.71 -4.87
CA ARG A 273 8.32 9.05 -4.53
C ARG A 273 8.81 10.13 -5.50
N ARG A 274 10.05 10.05 -5.96
CA ARG A 274 10.62 11.01 -6.93
C ARG A 274 10.02 10.84 -8.32
N ASN A 275 9.69 9.62 -8.72
CA ASN A 275 9.29 9.30 -10.10
C ASN A 275 7.76 9.24 -10.31
N TRP A 276 6.98 8.77 -9.34
CA TRP A 276 5.54 8.56 -9.48
C TRP A 276 4.75 9.88 -9.43
N ARG A 277 3.65 9.96 -10.20
CA ARG A 277 2.80 11.16 -10.35
C ARG A 277 1.33 10.79 -10.43
N GLY A 278 0.47 11.77 -10.12
CA GLY A 278 -0.98 11.59 -10.07
C GLY A 278 -1.37 10.40 -9.18
N PRO A 279 -2.35 9.56 -9.60
CA PRO A 279 -2.87 8.44 -8.81
C PRO A 279 -1.83 7.53 -8.14
N HIS A 280 -0.65 7.33 -8.75
CA HIS A 280 0.45 6.58 -8.14
C HIS A 280 1.06 7.29 -6.91
N ALA A 281 1.22 8.62 -6.98
CA ALA A 281 1.74 9.44 -5.89
C ALA A 281 0.71 9.64 -4.78
N ASP A 282 -0.58 9.58 -5.12
CA ASP A 282 -1.69 9.68 -4.17
C ASP A 282 -1.81 8.38 -3.36
N TRP A 283 -1.83 7.21 -4.02
CA TRP A 283 -1.70 5.91 -3.36
C TRP A 283 -0.44 5.83 -2.49
N LEU A 284 0.73 6.22 -3.02
CA LEU A 284 1.98 6.24 -2.25
C LEU A 284 1.91 7.18 -1.04
N SER A 285 1.16 8.28 -1.11
CA SER A 285 0.94 9.17 0.04
C SER A 285 0.03 8.54 1.10
N ALA A 286 -0.99 7.77 0.71
CA ALA A 286 -1.84 7.05 1.66
C ALA A 286 -1.08 5.90 2.34
N ALA A 287 -0.30 5.13 1.57
CA ALA A 287 0.37 3.93 2.05
C ALA A 287 1.68 4.19 2.82
N VAL A 288 2.41 5.29 2.53
CA VAL A 288 3.77 5.51 3.06
C VAL A 288 4.07 6.99 3.32
N VAL A 289 4.70 7.29 4.45
CA VAL A 289 5.36 8.58 4.71
C VAL A 289 6.87 8.39 4.68
N LEU A 290 7.61 9.37 4.18
CA LEU A 290 9.08 9.42 4.27
C LEU A 290 9.49 10.50 5.29
N ASP A 291 10.43 10.18 6.18
CA ASP A 291 11.01 11.13 7.13
C ASP A 291 12.06 12.07 6.48
N GLU A 292 12.70 12.93 7.29
CA GLU A 292 13.75 13.86 6.82
C GLU A 292 14.98 13.17 6.22
N ASP A 293 15.26 11.91 6.61
CA ASP A 293 16.36 11.08 6.09
C ASP A 293 15.94 10.19 4.90
N GLY A 294 14.64 10.12 4.60
CA GLY A 294 14.06 9.28 3.54
C GLY A 294 13.70 7.85 3.96
N ASN A 295 13.65 7.54 5.26
CA ASN A 295 13.14 6.25 5.76
C ASN A 295 11.60 6.22 5.75
N PRO A 296 10.97 5.05 5.56
CA PRO A 296 9.51 4.92 5.61
C PRO A 296 8.95 4.84 7.05
N ASP A 297 8.04 5.76 7.38
CA ASP A 297 7.06 5.64 8.48
C ASP A 297 5.71 5.15 7.90
N TRP A 298 4.95 4.38 8.67
CA TRP A 298 3.82 3.59 8.17
C TRP A 298 2.49 4.04 8.83
N PRO A 299 1.58 4.69 8.09
CA PRO A 299 0.25 5.02 8.57
C PRO A 299 -0.52 3.79 9.08
N SER A 300 -1.39 3.99 10.08
CA SER A 300 -2.16 2.93 10.74
C SER A 300 -3.04 2.13 9.77
N LEU A 301 -3.71 2.82 8.85
CA LEU A 301 -4.75 2.26 7.98
C LEU A 301 -4.22 1.16 7.03
N LEU A 302 -3.14 1.43 6.31
CA LEU A 302 -2.64 0.56 5.23
C LEU A 302 -1.47 -0.34 5.68
N GLY A 303 -1.38 -0.59 6.99
CA GLY A 303 -0.44 -1.53 7.58
C GLY A 303 1.01 -1.18 7.28
N THR A 304 1.80 -2.15 6.80
CA THR A 304 3.21 -1.92 6.46
C THR A 304 3.35 -1.64 4.96
N GLY A 305 2.89 -0.46 4.54
CA GLY A 305 3.03 0.01 3.15
C GLY A 305 2.20 -0.76 2.14
N GLY A 306 0.94 -1.09 2.48
CA GLY A 306 0.07 -1.95 1.68
C GLY A 306 0.12 -3.43 2.08
N ASN A 307 0.67 -3.79 3.24
CA ASN A 307 0.65 -5.15 3.80
C ASN A 307 -0.14 -5.23 5.12
N ASP A 308 -0.97 -6.25 5.25
CA ASP A 308 -1.62 -6.69 6.49
C ASP A 308 -1.16 -8.12 6.84
N GLY A 309 -0.18 -8.23 7.75
CA GLY A 309 0.47 -9.50 8.07
C GLY A 309 1.15 -10.15 6.87
N ASN A 310 0.54 -11.20 6.32
CA ASN A 310 0.98 -11.90 5.10
C ASN A 310 0.17 -11.52 3.84
N LEU A 311 -0.90 -10.71 3.98
CA LEU A 311 -1.72 -10.23 2.87
C LEU A 311 -1.11 -8.96 2.28
N ASP A 312 -0.89 -8.95 0.97
CA ASP A 312 -0.57 -7.72 0.23
C ASP A 312 -1.86 -7.15 -0.38
N PHE A 313 -2.27 -5.97 0.10
CA PHE A 313 -3.49 -5.30 -0.36
C PHE A 313 -3.44 -4.96 -1.85
N THR A 314 -2.26 -4.60 -2.38
CA THR A 314 -2.12 -4.23 -3.80
C THR A 314 -2.26 -5.45 -4.71
N ASN A 315 -1.67 -6.57 -4.32
CA ASN A 315 -1.80 -7.81 -5.09
C ASN A 315 -3.23 -8.35 -5.06
N ASN A 316 -3.88 -8.32 -3.89
CA ASN A 316 -5.28 -8.71 -3.78
C ASN A 316 -6.20 -7.80 -4.60
N PHE A 317 -5.99 -6.47 -4.56
CA PHE A 317 -6.75 -5.50 -5.35
C PHE A 317 -6.70 -5.81 -6.85
N MET A 318 -5.50 -6.09 -7.39
CA MET A 318 -5.34 -6.51 -8.78
C MET A 318 -6.04 -7.85 -9.08
N GLN A 319 -6.04 -8.81 -8.14
CA GLN A 319 -6.79 -10.07 -8.28
C GLN A 319 -8.32 -9.86 -8.24
N GLN A 320 -8.84 -8.96 -7.41
CA GLN A 320 -10.27 -8.64 -7.39
C GLN A 320 -10.72 -7.95 -8.69
N ILE A 321 -9.92 -7.00 -9.22
CA ILE A 321 -10.12 -6.40 -10.55
C ILE A 321 -10.17 -7.49 -11.64
N GLY A 322 -9.20 -8.41 -11.64
CA GLY A 322 -9.16 -9.56 -12.56
C GLY A 322 -10.29 -10.59 -12.36
N SER A 323 -11.14 -10.41 -11.35
CA SER A 323 -12.36 -11.19 -11.14
C SER A 323 -13.65 -10.46 -11.57
N LEU A 324 -13.60 -9.13 -11.62
CA LEU A 324 -14.67 -8.23 -12.05
C LEU A 324 -14.65 -7.96 -13.55
N PHE A 325 -13.46 -7.92 -14.18
CA PHE A 325 -13.29 -7.61 -15.60
C PHE A 325 -12.52 -8.71 -16.33
N ASP A 326 -12.88 -8.97 -17.58
CA ASP A 326 -12.05 -9.78 -18.48
C ASP A 326 -10.84 -8.96 -18.95
N VAL A 327 -9.79 -9.01 -18.13
CA VAL A 327 -8.49 -8.38 -18.37
C VAL A 327 -7.77 -8.88 -19.64
N GLN A 328 -8.23 -9.97 -20.28
CA GLN A 328 -7.68 -10.44 -21.56
C GLN A 328 -8.39 -9.82 -22.78
N SER A 329 -9.56 -9.21 -22.59
CA SER A 329 -10.29 -8.47 -23.62
C SER A 329 -9.73 -7.06 -23.82
N ASP A 330 -9.61 -6.60 -25.07
CA ASP A 330 -9.18 -5.23 -25.42
C ASP A 330 -10.06 -4.12 -24.79
N LEU A 331 -11.29 -4.44 -24.42
CA LEU A 331 -12.23 -3.51 -23.79
C LEU A 331 -12.35 -3.68 -22.27
N ALA A 332 -11.71 -4.68 -21.67
CA ALA A 332 -11.87 -5.06 -20.27
C ALA A 332 -13.35 -5.12 -19.83
N GLN A 333 -14.14 -5.90 -20.55
CA GLN A 333 -15.58 -6.04 -20.32
C GLN A 333 -15.87 -6.60 -18.92
N PRO A 334 -16.96 -6.17 -18.25
CA PRO A 334 -17.36 -6.75 -16.97
C PRO A 334 -17.70 -8.24 -17.12
N THR A 335 -17.29 -9.06 -16.16
CA THR A 335 -17.69 -10.48 -16.14
C THR A 335 -19.18 -10.61 -15.85
N ALA A 336 -19.80 -11.72 -16.25
CA ALA A 336 -21.24 -11.95 -16.08
C ALA A 336 -21.74 -11.94 -14.60
N ARG A 337 -20.83 -11.84 -13.63
CA ARG A 337 -21.12 -11.72 -12.18
C ARG A 337 -20.88 -10.31 -11.64
N ALA A 338 -20.17 -9.44 -12.36
CA ALA A 338 -19.75 -8.14 -11.88
C ALA A 338 -20.93 -7.18 -11.65
N GLN A 339 -22.02 -7.31 -12.40
CA GLN A 339 -23.24 -6.53 -12.19
C GLN A 339 -23.94 -6.90 -10.88
N SER A 340 -24.25 -8.18 -10.63
CA SER A 340 -24.94 -8.58 -9.40
C SER A 340 -24.10 -8.35 -8.14
N LEU A 341 -22.76 -8.45 -8.26
CA LEU A 341 -21.83 -8.02 -7.22
C LEU A 341 -21.85 -6.49 -7.02
N LEU A 342 -22.01 -5.68 -8.07
CA LEU A 342 -22.14 -4.22 -7.92
C LEU A 342 -23.45 -3.84 -7.24
N GLU A 343 -24.54 -4.52 -7.59
CA GLU A 343 -25.88 -4.29 -7.03
C GLU A 343 -25.93 -4.64 -5.53
N ASP A 344 -25.22 -5.68 -5.09
CA ASP A 344 -24.96 -5.96 -3.68
C ASP A 344 -24.15 -4.84 -3.01
N ALA A 345 -22.98 -4.51 -3.57
CA ALA A 345 -22.05 -3.54 -2.98
C ALA A 345 -22.66 -2.13 -2.79
N LEU A 346 -23.47 -1.66 -3.75
CA LEU A 346 -24.16 -0.37 -3.72
C LEU A 346 -25.50 -0.43 -2.95
N TRP A 347 -26.38 -1.36 -3.31
CA TRP A 347 -27.80 -1.33 -2.93
C TRP A 347 -28.21 -2.36 -1.88
N SER A 348 -27.30 -3.25 -1.46
CA SER A 348 -27.59 -4.43 -0.64
C SER A 348 -28.64 -5.36 -1.31
N ALA A 349 -28.49 -5.59 -2.62
CA ALA A 349 -29.25 -6.60 -3.37
C ALA A 349 -28.60 -7.99 -3.23
N SER A 350 -29.39 -9.05 -3.15
CA SER A 350 -28.87 -10.41 -2.89
C SER A 350 -28.01 -10.96 -4.05
N ALA A 351 -26.73 -11.27 -3.78
CA ALA A 351 -25.81 -11.84 -4.77
C ALA A 351 -25.29 -13.25 -4.40
N ASN A 352 -25.51 -14.23 -5.28
CA ASN A 352 -25.08 -15.63 -5.10
C ASN A 352 -23.63 -15.89 -5.58
N HIS A 353 -22.76 -14.87 -5.59
CA HIS A 353 -21.50 -14.87 -6.34
C HIS A 353 -20.26 -14.39 -5.55
N LEU A 354 -20.40 -14.21 -4.23
CA LEU A 354 -19.29 -13.96 -3.32
C LEU A 354 -18.24 -15.08 -3.42
N LYS A 355 -16.97 -14.76 -3.15
CA LYS A 355 -15.85 -15.71 -3.20
C LYS A 355 -15.05 -15.68 -1.90
N SER A 356 -14.50 -16.83 -1.50
CA SER A 356 -13.51 -16.88 -0.42
C SER A 356 -12.25 -16.10 -0.83
N ALA A 357 -11.92 -15.07 -0.05
CA ALA A 357 -10.73 -14.23 -0.23
C ALA A 357 -10.23 -13.72 1.13
N ALA A 358 -9.22 -12.85 1.18
CA ALA A 358 -8.81 -12.19 2.41
C ALA A 358 -9.08 -10.69 2.32
N ILE A 359 -9.98 -10.16 3.17
CA ILE A 359 -10.30 -8.72 3.22
C ILE A 359 -9.37 -7.92 4.16
N GLY A 360 -8.57 -8.62 4.96
CA GLY A 360 -7.72 -8.01 5.99
C GLY A 360 -8.52 -7.44 7.16
N GLN A 361 -7.89 -6.59 7.95
CA GLN A 361 -8.41 -5.99 9.18
C GLN A 361 -9.73 -5.19 9.05
N PHE A 362 -10.18 -4.84 7.84
CA PHE A 362 -11.27 -3.88 7.63
C PHE A 362 -12.69 -4.44 7.77
N GLN A 363 -12.88 -5.76 7.68
CA GLN A 363 -14.20 -6.41 7.74
C GLN A 363 -14.14 -7.70 8.58
N PRO A 364 -13.96 -7.59 9.91
CA PRO A 364 -13.81 -8.75 10.80
C PRO A 364 -15.04 -9.67 10.83
N GLY A 365 -16.24 -9.16 10.50
CA GLY A 365 -17.45 -9.99 10.35
C GLY A 365 -17.39 -11.00 9.20
N SER A 366 -16.50 -10.80 8.22
CA SER A 366 -16.23 -11.74 7.12
C SER A 366 -14.90 -12.48 7.31
N ALA A 367 -14.38 -12.56 8.54
CA ALA A 367 -13.16 -13.29 8.87
C ALA A 367 -13.30 -14.83 8.82
N GLY A 368 -14.51 -15.35 8.55
CA GLY A 368 -14.80 -16.77 8.41
C GLY A 368 -15.02 -17.50 9.73
N GLY A 369 -15.45 -18.77 9.63
CA GLY A 369 -15.77 -19.63 10.76
C GLY A 369 -16.95 -20.56 10.48
N VAL A 370 -17.25 -21.45 11.41
CA VAL A 370 -18.41 -22.35 11.31
C VAL A 370 -19.71 -21.53 11.29
N ASN A 371 -20.61 -21.83 10.34
CA ASN A 371 -21.83 -21.06 10.05
C ASN A 371 -21.61 -19.63 9.49
N SER A 372 -20.49 -19.36 8.81
CA SER A 372 -20.31 -18.08 8.07
C SER A 372 -21.11 -17.97 6.77
N SER A 373 -21.87 -19.00 6.41
CA SER A 373 -22.78 -19.03 5.26
C SER A 373 -24.00 -19.94 5.56
N THR A 374 -24.79 -20.25 4.53
CA THR A 374 -25.83 -21.30 4.59
C THR A 374 -25.28 -22.74 4.47
N GLY A 375 -23.96 -22.91 4.33
CA GLY A 375 -23.26 -24.19 4.28
C GLY A 375 -22.54 -24.55 5.59
N PHE A 376 -22.08 -25.80 5.70
CA PHE A 376 -21.34 -26.29 6.87
C PHE A 376 -19.92 -25.70 6.98
N GLU A 377 -19.25 -25.55 5.83
CA GLU A 377 -17.99 -24.79 5.69
C GLU A 377 -18.07 -23.98 4.39
N ASP A 378 -18.17 -22.66 4.51
CA ASP A 378 -17.65 -21.74 3.50
C ASP A 378 -16.61 -20.84 4.17
N GLY A 379 -15.59 -20.46 3.42
CA GLY A 379 -14.56 -19.54 3.88
C GLY A 379 -15.05 -18.09 3.93
N ASN A 380 -14.10 -17.17 3.93
CA ASN A 380 -14.29 -15.74 4.04
C ASN A 380 -14.95 -15.15 2.78
N LEU A 381 -16.27 -15.35 2.64
CA LEU A 381 -17.05 -14.88 1.49
C LEU A 381 -17.05 -13.36 1.41
N ILE A 382 -16.47 -12.85 0.33
CA ILE A 382 -16.24 -11.43 0.06
C ILE A 382 -16.79 -11.07 -1.32
N ASN A 383 -17.34 -9.86 -1.41
CA ASN A 383 -17.67 -9.21 -2.67
C ASN A 383 -16.42 -8.51 -3.23
N ALA A 384 -16.06 -8.81 -4.49
CA ALA A 384 -14.91 -8.20 -5.14
C ALA A 384 -15.05 -6.67 -5.28
N TRP A 385 -16.28 -6.15 -5.46
CA TRP A 385 -16.53 -4.71 -5.49
C TRP A 385 -16.35 -4.05 -4.13
N ASP A 386 -16.71 -4.71 -3.02
CA ASP A 386 -16.49 -4.16 -1.68
C ASP A 386 -15.01 -3.93 -1.42
N PHE A 387 -14.17 -4.94 -1.71
CA PHE A 387 -12.72 -4.82 -1.54
C PHE A 387 -12.12 -3.76 -2.46
N VAL A 388 -12.56 -3.67 -3.72
CA VAL A 388 -12.07 -2.68 -4.68
C VAL A 388 -12.44 -1.26 -4.24
N LEU A 389 -13.72 -1.00 -3.95
CA LEU A 389 -14.20 0.33 -3.55
C LEU A 389 -13.65 0.76 -2.19
N MET A 390 -13.47 -0.17 -1.24
CA MET A 390 -12.76 0.05 0.02
C MET A 390 -11.32 0.55 -0.21
N MET A 391 -10.57 -0.13 -1.06
CA MET A 391 -9.18 0.26 -1.36
C MET A 391 -9.10 1.61 -2.10
N GLU A 392 -10.07 1.91 -2.96
CA GLU A 392 -10.19 3.21 -3.65
C GLU A 392 -10.49 4.37 -2.69
N GLY A 393 -11.31 4.14 -1.64
CA GLY A 393 -11.56 5.12 -0.58
C GLY A 393 -10.38 5.30 0.37
N ALA A 394 -9.59 4.26 0.61
CA ALA A 394 -8.39 4.35 1.45
C ALA A 394 -7.33 5.33 0.91
N VAL A 395 -7.33 5.61 -0.41
CA VAL A 395 -6.46 6.61 -1.05
C VAL A 395 -6.66 8.03 -0.49
N LEU A 396 -7.86 8.37 0.00
CA LEU A 396 -8.15 9.68 0.60
C LEU A 396 -7.38 9.93 1.92
N PHE A 397 -6.86 8.89 2.56
CA PHE A 397 -6.09 9.00 3.82
C PHE A 397 -4.61 9.35 3.56
N ALA A 398 -4.41 10.25 2.60
CA ALA A 398 -3.11 10.73 2.12
C ALA A 398 -2.30 11.35 3.27
N SER A 399 -1.26 10.64 3.68
CA SER A 399 -0.41 10.97 4.82
C SER A 399 0.81 11.79 4.39
N ARG A 400 1.38 12.56 5.32
CA ARG A 400 2.57 13.40 5.11
C ARG A 400 3.47 13.43 6.33
N ALA A 401 4.76 13.67 6.12
CA ALA A 401 5.66 14.00 7.22
C ALA A 401 5.32 15.40 7.75
N THR A 402 5.26 15.52 9.07
CA THR A 402 5.05 16.78 9.78
C THR A 402 6.04 16.91 10.91
N ARG A 403 6.45 18.14 11.22
CA ARG A 403 7.35 18.46 12.33
C ARG A 403 6.64 19.42 13.28
N ARG A 404 6.74 19.19 14.58
CA ARG A 404 6.31 20.17 15.59
C ARG A 404 7.38 21.25 15.74
N LEU A 405 6.99 22.48 16.07
CA LEU A 405 7.92 23.58 16.36
C LEU A 405 8.53 23.44 17.77
N ASP A 406 9.14 22.28 18.01
CA ASP A 406 9.91 21.89 19.18
C ASP A 406 11.32 21.52 18.66
N PRO A 407 12.40 22.15 19.16
CA PRO A 407 13.76 21.89 18.70
C PRO A 407 14.15 20.40 18.69
N ASN A 408 13.60 19.61 19.62
CA ASN A 408 13.92 18.20 19.80
C ASN A 408 12.93 17.24 19.10
N ALA A 409 11.92 17.77 18.40
CA ALA A 409 10.92 16.96 17.71
C ALA A 409 11.37 16.54 16.30
N PHE A 410 11.70 15.25 16.15
CA PHE A 410 11.81 14.58 14.85
C PHE A 410 10.49 14.63 14.06
N SER A 411 10.59 14.57 12.73
CA SER A 411 9.46 14.43 11.81
C SER A 411 8.65 13.14 12.07
N LYS A 412 7.32 13.21 11.93
CA LYS A 412 6.39 12.10 12.17
C LYS A 412 5.33 12.03 11.08
N ALA A 413 4.86 10.83 10.73
CA ALA A 413 3.70 10.67 9.87
C ALA A 413 2.44 11.27 10.51
N SER A 414 1.85 12.25 9.84
CA SER A 414 0.48 12.71 10.06
C SER A 414 -0.41 12.08 8.98
N ALA A 415 -1.48 11.43 9.41
CA ALA A 415 -2.54 10.90 8.56
C ALA A 415 -3.86 11.60 8.97
N PRO A 416 -4.82 11.80 8.05
CA PRO A 416 -6.10 12.42 8.38
C PRO A 416 -6.78 11.68 9.54
N PHE A 417 -7.16 12.41 10.60
CA PHE A 417 -7.87 11.89 11.78
C PHE A 417 -7.13 10.79 12.59
N ALA A 418 -5.81 10.62 12.41
CA ALA A 418 -5.02 9.70 13.22
C ALA A 418 -4.64 10.32 14.58
N VAL A 419 -5.05 9.68 15.67
CA VAL A 419 -4.80 10.11 17.06
C VAL A 419 -3.71 9.23 17.65
N ARG A 420 -2.54 9.79 17.97
CA ARG A 420 -1.46 9.07 18.67
C ARG A 420 -1.64 9.21 20.18
N PRO A 421 -1.69 8.12 20.98
CA PRO A 421 -1.83 8.19 22.43
C PRO A 421 -0.63 8.92 23.04
N HIS A 422 -0.88 9.66 24.12
CA HIS A 422 0.14 10.39 24.85
C HIS A 422 0.00 10.12 26.35
N ALA A 423 1.07 9.63 26.98
CA ALA A 423 1.09 9.29 28.39
C ALA A 423 1.13 10.57 29.25
N ALA A 424 -0.05 11.11 29.57
CA ALA A 424 -0.22 12.21 30.51
C ALA A 424 -0.93 11.72 31.77
N GLY A 425 -0.42 12.10 32.95
CA GLY A 425 -1.09 11.90 34.25
C GLY A 425 -0.87 10.56 34.96
N PHE A 426 -0.29 9.54 34.33
CA PHE A 426 0.01 8.25 34.98
C PHE A 426 1.49 7.86 34.86
N ALA A 427 2.09 7.44 35.98
CA ALA A 427 3.51 7.10 36.07
C ALA A 427 3.88 5.71 35.51
N THR A 428 2.89 4.85 35.27
CA THR A 428 3.08 3.51 34.71
C THR A 428 2.56 3.49 33.26
N PRO A 429 3.41 3.75 32.25
CA PRO A 429 3.00 3.55 30.86
C PRO A 429 2.71 2.06 30.64
N GLY A 430 1.58 1.75 30.00
CA GLY A 430 1.30 0.39 29.56
C GLY A 430 2.37 -0.09 28.57
N ASN A 431 2.89 -1.30 28.77
CA ASN A 431 3.94 -1.88 27.91
C ASN A 431 3.43 -2.32 26.51
N GLU A 432 2.20 -1.97 26.16
CA GLU A 432 1.67 -2.19 24.82
C GLU A 432 2.41 -1.32 23.80
N LYS A 433 2.73 -1.90 22.64
CA LYS A 433 3.39 -1.18 21.54
C LYS A 433 2.36 -0.33 20.79
N ALA A 434 1.78 0.67 21.45
CA ALA A 434 0.80 1.61 20.92
C ALA A 434 1.42 2.62 19.92
N GLN A 435 2.23 2.13 18.98
CA GLN A 435 3.10 2.91 18.09
C GLN A 435 2.36 3.48 16.88
N ARG A 436 1.28 2.83 16.42
CA ARG A 436 0.49 3.27 15.25
C ARG A 436 -0.63 4.26 15.58
N GLY A 437 -1.05 4.34 16.85
CA GLY A 437 -2.19 5.16 17.27
C GLY A 437 -3.55 4.62 16.81
N GLU A 438 -4.59 5.40 17.07
CA GLU A 438 -5.97 5.17 16.66
C GLU A 438 -6.29 5.93 15.37
N GLN A 439 -7.25 5.43 14.60
CA GLN A 439 -7.73 6.06 13.38
C GLN A 439 -9.22 6.37 13.54
N TRP A 440 -9.53 7.65 13.77
CA TRP A 440 -10.91 8.09 14.00
C TRP A 440 -11.57 8.37 12.65
N MET A 441 -12.83 7.95 12.45
CA MET A 441 -13.53 8.04 11.16
C MET A 441 -14.75 8.96 11.31
N PRO A 442 -14.70 10.19 10.77
CA PRO A 442 -15.76 11.17 10.97
C PRO A 442 -17.01 10.84 10.14
N LEU A 443 -18.17 10.89 10.76
CA LEU A 443 -19.45 10.89 10.05
C LEU A 443 -19.96 12.32 9.95
N TRP A 444 -20.29 12.74 8.74
CA TRP A 444 -20.89 14.05 8.45
C TRP A 444 -22.29 13.89 7.86
N SER A 445 -23.21 14.76 8.27
CA SER A 445 -24.64 14.69 7.92
C SER A 445 -25.08 15.73 6.88
N GLN A 446 -24.14 16.47 6.30
CA GLN A 446 -24.39 17.49 5.27
C GLN A 446 -23.36 17.37 4.13
N PRO A 447 -23.77 17.61 2.86
CA PRO A 447 -22.94 17.46 1.65
C PRO A 447 -21.79 18.45 1.49
#